data_AF-A0A7K2FDE0-F1
#
_entry.id   AF-A0A7K2FDE0-F1
#
_cell.length_a   1.000
_cell.length_b   1.000
_cell.length_c   1.000
_cell.angle_alpha   90.00
_cell.angle_beta   90.00
_cell.angle_gamma   90.00
#
_symmetry.space_group_name_H-M   'P 1'
#
loop_
_entity.id
_entity.type
_entity.pdbx_description
1 polymer ?
#
loop_
_entity_poly.entity_id
_entity_poly.type
_entity_poly.pdbx_seq_one_letter_code
_entity_poly.pdbx_strand_id
1 'polypeptide(L)'
;MAFEPPQRLVRATGETAPPGDDWLAELPLAAERAVARRGLTVERVQVPGGRSSLVLLVRRADGTPAVLKLAPPRARPESERAAL
;
A
#
# COMPACT_ATOMS: atom_id res chain seq x y z
N MET A 1 3.22 -13.24 -4.74
CA MET A 1 2.93 -13.33 -3.29
C MET A 1 1.69 -12.48 -3.09
N ALA A 2 0.54 -13.05 -2.75
CA ALA A 2 -0.67 -12.25 -2.63
C ALA A 2 -0.54 -11.29 -1.43
N PHE A 3 -0.56 -9.97 -1.69
CA PHE A 3 -0.54 -8.95 -0.65
C PHE A 3 -1.95 -8.71 -0.14
N GLU A 4 -2.31 -9.39 0.95
CA GLU A 4 -3.62 -9.21 1.57
C GLU A 4 -3.71 -7.84 2.28
N PRO A 5 -4.71 -7.01 1.95
CA PRO A 5 -4.92 -5.74 2.63
C PRO A 5 -5.30 -5.96 4.11
N PRO A 6 -4.72 -5.21 5.07
CA PRO A 6 -5.14 -5.30 6.47
C PRO A 6 -6.63 -4.99 6.65
N GLN A 7 -7.33 -5.74 7.52
CA GLN A 7 -8.78 -5.55 7.75
C GLN A 7 -9.16 -4.10 8.10
N ARG A 8 -8.29 -3.38 8.79
CA ARG A 8 -8.52 -1.97 9.13
C ARG A 8 -8.58 -1.06 7.89
N LEU A 9 -7.76 -1.33 6.89
CA LEU A 9 -7.79 -0.64 5.60
C LEU A 9 -9.05 -1.00 4.82
N VAL A 10 -9.42 -2.29 4.80
CA VAL A 10 -10.64 -2.76 4.14
C VAL A 10 -11.88 -2.05 4.70
N ARG A 11 -12.03 -2.05 6.03
CA ARG A 11 -13.15 -1.39 6.72
C ARG A 11 -13.20 0.12 6.44
N ALA A 12 -12.09 0.82 6.67
CA ALA A 12 -12.03 2.27 6.48
C ALA A 12 -12.28 2.70 5.03
N THR A 13 -11.88 1.88 4.06
CA THR A 13 -12.18 2.12 2.66
C THR A 13 -13.67 1.90 2.38
N GLY A 14 -14.28 0.84 2.89
CA GLY A 14 -15.73 0.60 2.75
C GLY A 14 -16.60 1.72 3.33
N GLU A 15 -16.12 2.44 4.34
CA GLU A 15 -16.79 3.61 4.93
C GLU A 15 -16.82 4.84 4.00
N THR A 16 -15.86 4.96 3.08
CA THR A 16 -15.57 6.23 2.38
C THR A 16 -15.41 6.11 0.86
N ALA A 17 -15.35 4.89 0.33
CA ALA A 17 -15.17 4.62 -1.09
C ALA A 17 -16.42 5.04 -1.88
N PRO A 18 -16.27 5.84 -2.96
CA PRO A 18 -17.37 6.08 -3.87
C PRO A 18 -17.80 4.77 -4.58
N PRO A 19 -19.04 4.69 -5.09
CA PRO A 19 -19.46 3.58 -5.94
C PRO A 19 -18.51 3.39 -7.13
N GLY A 20 -18.13 2.14 -7.41
CA GLY A 20 -17.20 1.79 -8.48
C GLY A 20 -15.72 2.00 -8.15
N ASP A 21 -15.38 2.25 -6.88
CA ASP A 21 -13.99 2.31 -6.44
C ASP A 21 -13.40 0.89 -6.25
N ASP A 22 -12.78 0.39 -7.31
CA ASP A 22 -12.17 -0.94 -7.33
C ASP A 22 -10.75 -0.99 -6.74
N TRP A 23 -10.30 0.10 -6.10
CA TRP A 23 -8.91 0.22 -5.65
C TRP A 23 -8.48 -0.90 -4.72
N LEU A 24 -9.35 -1.34 -3.79
CA LEU A 24 -9.03 -2.48 -2.91
C LEU A 24 -8.89 -3.80 -3.67
N ALA A 25 -9.71 -4.00 -4.71
CA ALA A 25 -9.66 -5.22 -5.51
C ALA A 25 -8.38 -5.30 -6.35
N GLU A 26 -7.91 -4.16 -6.87
CA GLU A 26 -6.68 -4.07 -7.66
C GLU A 26 -5.39 -4.04 -6.81
N LEU A 27 -5.52 -3.73 -5.52
CA LEU A 27 -4.40 -3.46 -4.62
C LEU A 27 -3.34 -4.58 -4.55
N PRO A 28 -3.69 -5.88 -4.44
CA PRO A 28 -2.68 -6.94 -4.42
C PRO A 28 -1.82 -6.96 -5.68
N LEU A 29 -2.43 -6.83 -6.86
CA LEU A 29 -1.72 -6.80 -8.14
C LEU A 29 -0.88 -5.53 -8.30
N ALA A 30 -1.42 -4.38 -7.86
CA ALA A 30 -0.68 -3.12 -7.88
C ALA A 30 0.58 -3.19 -6.99
N ALA A 31 0.47 -3.86 -5.83
CA ALA A 31 1.60 -4.09 -4.94
C ALA A 31 2.67 -5.00 -5.56
N GLU A 32 2.29 -6.11 -6.19
CA GLU A 32 3.22 -6.99 -6.92
C GLU A 32 3.98 -6.22 -8.02
N ARG A 33 3.26 -5.44 -8.84
CA ARG A 33 3.88 -4.61 -9.88
C ARG A 33 4.80 -3.53 -9.29
N ALA A 34 4.41 -2.91 -8.19
CA ALA A 34 5.21 -1.86 -7.55
C ALA A 34 6.51 -2.39 -6.94
N VAL A 35 6.47 -3.58 -6.33
CA VAL A 35 7.61 -4.31 -5.78
C VAL A 35 8.56 -4.73 -6.90
N ALA A 36 8.04 -5.41 -7.93
CA ALA A 36 8.84 -5.90 -9.05
C ALA A 36 9.54 -4.77 -9.81
N ARG A 37 8.83 -3.69 -10.16
CA ARG A 37 9.40 -2.54 -10.89
C ARG A 37 10.52 -1.82 -10.14
N ARG A 38 10.59 -1.96 -8.81
CA ARG A 38 11.59 -1.30 -7.96
C ARG A 38 12.66 -2.25 -7.44
N GLY A 39 12.63 -3.53 -7.83
CA GLY A 39 13.57 -4.54 -7.34
C GLY A 39 13.54 -4.69 -5.82
N LEU A 40 12.35 -4.57 -5.21
CA LEU A 40 12.17 -4.64 -3.76
C LEU A 40 11.96 -6.09 -3.31
N THR A 41 12.52 -6.45 -2.17
CA THR A 41 12.18 -7.69 -1.46
C THR A 41 11.20 -7.36 -0.35
N VAL A 42 10.03 -7.99 -0.32
CA VAL A 42 9.05 -7.74 0.74
C VAL A 42 9.37 -8.58 1.96
N GLU A 43 9.45 -7.93 3.12
CA GLU A 43 9.60 -8.62 4.41
C GLU A 43 8.24 -8.95 5.02
N ARG A 44 7.32 -7.98 5.06
CA ARG A 44 5.95 -8.17 5.58
C ARG A 44 5.00 -7.03 5.24
N VAL A 45 3.71 -7.31 5.32
CA VAL A 45 2.66 -6.29 5.43
C VAL A 45 2.67 -5.69 6.83
N GLN A 46 2.54 -4.37 6.95
CA GLN A 46 2.38 -3.71 8.25
C GLN A 46 0.94 -3.89 8.76
N VAL A 47 0.79 -4.63 9.86
CA VAL A 47 -0.48 -4.83 10.58
C VAL A 47 -0.45 -4.13 11.94
N PRO A 48 -1.56 -3.54 12.42
CA PRO A 48 -2.89 -3.49 11.79
C PRO A 48 -2.98 -2.55 10.58
N GLY A 49 -1.94 -1.77 10.32
CA GLY A 49 -1.87 -0.87 9.17
C GLY A 49 -2.66 0.44 9.33
N GLY A 50 -2.58 1.27 8.29
CA GLY A 50 -3.29 2.54 8.20
C GLY A 50 -4.73 2.39 7.74
N ARG A 51 -5.47 3.50 7.70
CA ARG A 51 -6.85 3.57 7.16
C ARG A 51 -6.90 3.91 5.67
N SER A 52 -5.81 4.42 5.11
CA SER A 52 -5.79 5.05 3.77
C SER A 52 -4.75 4.45 2.82
N SER A 53 -4.00 3.44 3.27
CA SER A 53 -2.91 2.87 2.47
C SER A 53 -2.52 1.46 2.91
N LEU A 54 -2.02 0.69 1.95
CA LEU A 54 -1.22 -0.49 2.21
C LEU A 54 0.23 -0.06 2.47
N VAL A 55 0.82 -0.59 3.54
CA VAL A 55 2.21 -0.35 3.91
C VAL A 55 2.94 -1.68 3.95
N LEU A 56 3.99 -1.80 3.13
CA LEU A 56 4.87 -2.95 3.09
C LEU A 56 6.24 -2.56 3.65
N LEU A 57 6.77 -3.38 4.56
CA LEU A 57 8.18 -3.32 4.93
C LEU A 57 8.97 -4.10 3.91
N VAL A 58 10.00 -3.47 3.38
CA VAL A 58 10.77 -3.98 2.24
C VAL A 58 12.26 -3.76 2.43
N ARG A 59 13.05 -4.53 1.68
CA ARG A 59 14.48 -4.31 1.47
C ARG A 59 14.69 -3.84 0.04
N ARG A 60 15.60 -2.88 -0.13
CA ARG A 60 16.15 -2.51 -1.44
C ARG A 60 17.14 -3.57 -1.91
N ALA A 61 17.56 -3.48 -3.17
CA ALA A 61 18.53 -4.40 -3.76
C ALA A 61 19.88 -4.41 -3.02
N ASP A 62 20.25 -3.31 -2.35
CA ASP A 62 21.44 -3.17 -1.52
C ASP A 62 21.26 -3.67 -0.07
N GLY A 63 20.09 -4.23 0.26
CA GLY A 63 19.73 -4.68 1.61
C GLY A 63 19.28 -3.58 2.57
N THR A 64 19.26 -2.31 2.14
CA THR A 64 18.78 -1.20 2.97
C THR A 64 17.28 -1.36 3.29
N PRO A 65 16.85 -1.28 4.56
CA PRO A 65 15.43 -1.24 4.91
C PRO A 65 14.73 -0.04 4.28
N ALA A 66 13.51 -0.25 3.80
CA ALA A 66 12.66 0.80 3.28
C ALA A 66 11.17 0.46 3.50
N VAL A 67 10.30 1.40 3.12
CA VAL A 67 8.85 1.24 3.16
C VAL A 67 8.27 1.53 1.78
N LEU A 68 7.39 0.65 1.32
CA LEU A 68 6.53 0.91 0.16
C LEU A 68 5.11 1.21 0.65
N LYS A 69 4.63 2.41 0.35
CA LYS A 69 3.26 2.86 0.66
C LYS A 69 2.46 2.99 -0.63
N LEU A 70 1.29 2.35 -0.67
CA LEU A 70 0.34 2.40 -1.77
C LEU A 70 -0.97 2.97 -1.23
N ALA A 71 -1.39 4.11 -1.77
CA ALA A 71 -2.60 4.81 -1.36
C ALA A 71 -3.42 5.18 -2.62
N PRO A 72 -4.75 5.21 -2.53
CA PRO A 72 -5.56 5.70 -3.63
C PRO A 72 -5.39 7.22 -3.78
N PRO A 73 -5.61 7.81 -4.97
CA PRO A 73 -5.49 9.26 -5.17
C PRO A 73 -6.31 10.10 -4.19
N ARG A 74 -7.51 9.61 -3.82
CA ARG A 74 -8.40 10.27 -2.84
C ARG A 74 -7.77 10.43 -1.44
N ALA A 75 -6.78 9.59 -1.09
CA ALA A 75 -6.02 9.71 0.15
C ALA A 75 -4.91 10.78 0.08
N ARG A 76 -4.76 11.49 -1.04
CA ARG A 76 -3.80 12.58 -1.26
C ARG A 76 -2.35 12.25 -0.85
N PRO A 77 -1.77 11.14 -1.37
CA PRO A 77 -0.40 10.74 -1.00
C PRO A 77 0.67 11.80 -1.29
N GLU A 78 0.44 12.68 -2.26
CA GLU A 78 1.39 13.77 -2.57
C GLU A 78 1.45 14.83 -1.47
N SER A 79 0.37 15.06 -0.72
CA SER A 79 0.40 15.98 0.42
C SER A 79 1.27 15.45 1.56
N GLU A 80 1.23 14.14 1.80
CA GLU A 80 2.12 13.51 2.78
C GLU A 80 3.58 13.55 2.31
N ARG A 81 3.83 13.30 1.02
CA ARG A 81 5.18 13.39 0.44
C ARG A 81 5.76 14.79 0.57
N ALA A 82 4.95 15.83 0.34
CA ALA A 82 5.38 17.23 0.44
C ALA A 82 5.69 17.68 1.88
N ALA A 83 5.29 16.91 2.89
CA ALA A 83 5.51 17.22 4.31
C ALA A 83 6.76 16.53 4.91
N LEU A 84 7.49 15.74 4.11
CA LEU A 84 8.73 15.04 4.49
C LEU A 84 9.96 15.75 3.92
#